data_AF-A0A959HWM3-F1
#
_entry.id   AF-A0A959HWM3-F1
#
_cell.length_a   1.000
_cell.length_b   1.000
_cell.length_c   1.000
_cell.angle_alpha   90.00
_cell.angle_beta   90.00
_cell.angle_gamma   90.00
#
_symmetry.space_group_name_H-M   'P 1'
#
loop_
_entity.id
_entity.type
_entity.pdbx_description
1 polymer ?
#
loop_
_entity_poly.entity_id
_entity_poly.type
_entity_poly.pdbx_seq_one_letter_code
_entity_poly.pdbx_strand_id
1 'polypeptide(L)'
;MNPVAAGPLGAAPVGALLFSGCYPANASLTRPAIGSINGTIAVNGPHDASVAGVISIGGAVLDTTWIDSGGPAIYLQHNTLDGVVPMENDRPYWQLDQCAPPCQQMNNNYPTVWGSLSIARYLARMENPPRFKLELTPCAPDCVGNAACHAIDPALGPCILADIGRFLSDIRCEEYARETVDYCDDNPDDLFLADQSGGWCTADPNIYPGLVYRRAPRYDGQPVDLALDLYVPRWLRAGEQRPLVVFFHGGGYADPNETRGEFTAACQAFSGMGYVCATVDYRLGWPDVQPDLCANDYTELKKAAYRAWQDARSAINWLVDQAGIVHIDTGRIIVGGYSAGAQLSLLTGFVSQAEMDAFDPELSAALGPLPVQKGQIAAVISMAGALPDLNLTMNGPERAPVLFLHGDCDEKASYGFDPPYFCSNYPDRMAGARCLADFCLAAGIPYRLHTYQGFGHLFFLDGGVLDDAALTTRDFLYDQVVCRSGAQSETGYQVSDVPCGLTPGACPAVVDVKTAAEPGVRIYPNPGDGRFWVDVPEPVELTVFDVNGRRVGGQIIDGSGQLDLSAFPDGVYFVVVKYGGGIKTFKVVNL
;
A
#
# COMPACT_ATOMS: atom_id res chain seq x y z
N MET A 1 20.48 17.10 5.78
CA MET A 1 21.39 17.63 4.74
C MET A 1 20.58 17.90 3.48
N ASN A 2 20.60 19.13 2.96
CA ASN A 2 20.10 19.38 1.60
C ASN A 2 20.99 18.59 0.63
N PRO A 3 20.44 17.92 -0.39
CA PRO A 3 21.28 17.46 -1.47
C PRO A 3 22.02 18.69 -2.00
N VAL A 4 23.35 18.66 -1.95
CA VAL A 4 24.16 19.64 -2.64
C VAL A 4 23.92 19.36 -4.12
N ALA A 5 22.92 20.03 -4.69
CA ALA A 5 22.80 20.09 -6.12
C ALA A 5 24.12 20.68 -6.62
N ALA A 6 24.82 19.95 -7.49
CA ALA A 6 25.76 20.59 -8.38
C ALA A 6 24.99 21.75 -9.02
N GLY A 7 25.43 22.98 -8.75
CA GLY A 7 24.68 24.18 -9.09
C GLY A 7 24.27 24.18 -10.56
N PRO A 8 23.21 24.93 -10.94
CA PRO A 8 22.84 25.07 -12.33
C PRO A 8 24.09 25.52 -13.09
N LEU A 9 24.57 24.67 -14.00
CA LEU A 9 25.65 25.03 -14.90
C LEU A 9 25.12 26.17 -15.78
N GLY A 10 25.31 27.42 -15.32
CA GLY A 10 25.19 28.64 -16.13
C GLY A 10 26.22 28.71 -17.27
N ALA A 11 26.88 27.59 -17.56
CA ALA A 11 27.80 27.36 -18.65
C ALA A 11 27.54 26.03 -19.38
N ALA A 12 26.38 25.37 -19.16
CA ALA A 12 25.98 24.27 -20.03
C ALA A 12 25.73 24.88 -21.43
N PRO A 13 26.47 24.47 -22.47
CA PRO A 13 26.25 24.99 -23.80
C PRO A 13 24.80 24.72 -24.18
N VAL A 14 24.06 25.76 -24.54
CA VAL A 14 22.82 25.60 -25.29
C VAL A 14 23.21 24.77 -26.51
N GLY A 15 22.57 23.62 -26.72
CA GLY A 15 22.85 22.69 -27.81
C GLY A 15 22.69 23.39 -29.16
N ALA A 16 23.75 24.05 -29.61
CA ALA A 16 23.84 24.58 -30.95
C ALA A 16 23.98 23.37 -31.87
N LEU A 17 22.92 23.09 -32.62
CA LEU A 17 22.89 22.15 -33.76
C LEU A 17 23.76 22.65 -34.93
N LEU A 18 25.01 23.01 -34.66
CA LEU A 18 25.99 23.40 -35.65
C LEU A 18 27.21 22.50 -35.49
N PHE A 19 27.17 21.35 -36.16
CA PHE A 19 28.29 20.43 -36.40
C PHE A 19 29.37 21.06 -37.32
N SER A 20 29.62 22.36 -37.20
CA SER A 20 30.56 23.08 -38.05
C SER A 20 31.98 22.88 -37.51
N GLY A 21 32.56 21.72 -37.81
CA GLY A 21 33.96 21.39 -37.53
C GLY A 21 34.14 20.11 -36.73
N CYS A 22 33.65 18.98 -37.25
CA CYS A 22 33.95 17.64 -36.72
C CYS A 22 35.48 17.48 -36.52
N TYR A 23 35.97 17.52 -35.27
CA TYR A 23 37.39 17.34 -34.87
C TYR A 23 37.48 16.71 -33.45
N PRO A 24 38.60 16.04 -33.06
CA PRO A 24 39.80 15.71 -33.83
C PRO A 24 40.17 14.22 -33.89
N ALA A 25 41.08 13.90 -34.82
CA ALA A 25 41.63 12.58 -35.13
C ALA A 25 42.46 11.89 -34.01
N ASN A 26 42.57 12.48 -32.81
CA ASN A 26 43.22 11.90 -31.63
C ASN A 26 42.76 12.67 -30.38
N ALA A 27 41.67 12.21 -29.74
CA ALA A 27 41.25 12.76 -28.45
C ALA A 27 42.13 12.16 -27.35
N SER A 28 43.07 12.94 -26.81
CA SER A 28 43.76 12.53 -25.58
C SER A 28 42.83 12.71 -24.38
N LEU A 29 42.56 11.61 -23.68
CA LEU A 29 41.85 11.59 -22.40
C LEU A 29 42.74 12.06 -21.23
N THR A 30 44.03 12.28 -21.45
CA THR A 30 44.90 12.85 -20.41
C THR A 30 44.48 14.28 -20.11
N ARG A 31 44.03 14.55 -18.87
CA ARG A 31 43.69 15.87 -18.36
C ARG A 31 44.53 16.19 -17.12
N PRO A 32 45.83 16.51 -17.26
CA PRO A 32 46.72 16.76 -16.11
C PRO A 32 46.24 17.90 -15.20
N ALA A 33 45.49 18.86 -15.75
CA ALA A 33 45.02 20.06 -15.06
C ALA A 33 43.97 19.80 -13.95
N ILE A 34 43.27 18.66 -13.98
CA ILE A 34 42.27 18.30 -12.95
C ILE A 34 42.83 17.32 -11.90
N GLY A 35 44.09 16.93 -12.04
CA GLY A 35 44.75 15.98 -11.15
C GLY A 35 44.30 14.53 -11.35
N SER A 36 44.74 13.66 -10.46
CA SER A 36 44.29 12.26 -10.40
C SER A 36 42.81 12.15 -9.99
N ILE A 37 42.15 11.05 -10.35
CA ILE A 37 40.78 10.74 -9.87
C ILE A 37 40.69 10.72 -8.33
N ASN A 38 41.78 10.40 -7.64
CA ASN A 38 41.91 10.46 -6.18
C ASN A 38 41.98 11.90 -5.62
N GLY A 39 41.86 12.93 -6.46
CA GLY A 39 41.79 14.34 -6.07
C GLY A 39 43.09 14.86 -5.45
N THR A 40 44.04 15.32 -6.27
CA THR A 40 45.27 15.98 -5.77
C THR A 40 45.18 17.51 -5.77
N ILE A 41 44.18 18.09 -6.43
CA ILE A 41 44.07 19.54 -6.71
C ILE A 41 42.74 20.13 -6.18
N ALA A 42 41.77 19.28 -5.84
CA ALA A 42 40.46 19.66 -5.28
C ALA A 42 40.00 18.63 -4.22
N VAL A 43 40.77 18.47 -3.15
CA VAL A 43 40.41 17.61 -2.01
C VAL A 43 39.21 18.20 -1.26
N ASN A 44 38.22 17.37 -0.93
CA ASN A 44 36.96 17.76 -0.29
C ASN A 44 37.11 18.15 1.20
N GLY A 45 38.24 18.78 1.58
CA GLY A 45 38.57 19.09 2.97
C GLY A 45 38.53 17.84 3.88
N PRO A 46 38.28 18.02 5.19
CA PRO A 46 38.15 16.91 6.15
C PRO A 46 36.79 16.20 6.08
N HIS A 47 35.98 16.43 5.04
CA HIS A 47 34.67 15.80 4.91
C HIS A 47 34.81 14.43 4.28
N ASP A 48 34.90 13.40 5.14
CA ASP A 48 34.71 12.02 4.75
C ASP A 48 33.20 11.74 4.68
N ALA A 49 32.69 11.50 3.47
CA ALA A 49 31.30 11.12 3.26
C ALA A 49 31.30 9.81 2.45
N SER A 50 30.84 8.73 3.07
CA SER A 50 30.57 7.49 2.37
C SER A 50 29.42 7.71 1.39
N VAL A 51 29.63 7.31 0.13
CA VAL A 51 28.56 7.33 -0.87
C VAL A 51 27.64 6.14 -0.58
N ALA A 52 26.38 6.42 -0.24
CA ALA A 52 25.38 5.37 0.03
C ALA A 52 24.74 4.81 -1.26
N GLY A 53 24.62 5.66 -2.29
CA GLY A 53 24.05 5.26 -3.57
C GLY A 53 24.49 6.14 -4.74
N VAL A 54 24.46 5.57 -5.94
CA VAL A 54 24.78 6.19 -7.23
C VAL A 54 23.54 6.13 -8.11
N ILE A 55 23.18 7.26 -8.71
CA ILE A 55 22.12 7.34 -9.72
C ILE A 55 22.78 7.64 -11.06
N SER A 56 22.59 6.76 -12.02
CA SER A 56 23.09 6.90 -13.38
C SER A 56 21.90 6.93 -14.34
N ILE A 57 21.76 8.04 -15.07
CA ILE A 57 20.69 8.30 -16.03
C ILE A 57 21.36 8.44 -17.40
N GLY A 58 21.05 7.54 -18.34
CA GLY A 58 21.69 7.52 -19.67
C GLY A 58 23.22 7.39 -19.59
N GLY A 59 23.73 6.67 -18.57
CA GLY A 59 25.16 6.58 -18.27
C GLY A 59 25.83 5.29 -18.76
N ALA A 60 27.16 5.32 -18.82
CA ALA A 60 28.02 4.18 -19.16
C ALA A 60 29.39 4.27 -18.48
N VAL A 61 30.06 3.12 -18.33
CA VAL A 61 31.43 3.01 -17.83
C VAL A 61 32.36 2.47 -18.92
N LEU A 62 33.66 2.76 -18.83
CA LEU A 62 34.65 2.23 -19.77
C LEU A 62 34.91 0.73 -19.55
N ASP A 63 34.80 0.30 -18.30
CA ASP A 63 35.06 -1.07 -17.87
C ASP A 63 34.19 -1.38 -16.65
N THR A 64 33.35 -2.40 -16.72
CA THR A 64 32.49 -2.75 -15.57
C THR A 64 33.25 -3.41 -14.44
N THR A 65 34.49 -3.85 -14.66
CA THR A 65 35.35 -4.39 -13.59
C THR A 65 35.76 -3.32 -12.58
N TRP A 66 35.54 -2.04 -12.88
CA TRP A 66 35.73 -0.93 -11.93
C TRP A 66 34.63 -0.84 -10.88
N ILE A 67 33.58 -1.65 -10.99
CA ILE A 67 32.49 -1.69 -10.02
C ILE A 67 32.82 -2.78 -8.99
N ASP A 68 33.19 -2.35 -7.79
CA ASP A 68 33.54 -3.23 -6.69
C ASP A 68 32.30 -3.93 -6.09
N SER A 69 32.50 -5.15 -5.60
CA SER A 69 31.52 -5.84 -4.76
C SER A 69 31.37 -5.10 -3.42
N GLY A 70 30.14 -4.92 -2.96
CA GLY A 70 29.86 -4.16 -1.73
C GLY A 70 30.02 -2.63 -1.85
N GLY A 71 30.12 -2.10 -3.07
CA GLY A 71 30.06 -0.66 -3.33
C GLY A 71 28.68 -0.02 -3.06
N PRO A 72 28.53 1.30 -3.30
CA PRO A 72 27.25 2.00 -3.15
C PRO A 72 26.14 1.37 -3.99
N ALA A 73 24.90 1.44 -3.52
CA ALA A 73 23.76 0.95 -4.29
C ALA A 73 23.56 1.74 -5.59
N ILE A 74 23.24 1.10 -6.71
CA ILE A 74 23.26 1.70 -8.04
C ILE A 74 21.86 1.71 -8.67
N TYR A 75 21.31 2.89 -8.93
CA TYR A 75 20.12 3.06 -9.77
C TYR A 75 20.54 3.40 -11.20
N LEU A 76 20.07 2.60 -12.15
CA LEU A 76 20.41 2.70 -13.56
C LEU A 76 19.12 3.00 -14.33
N GLN A 77 19.02 4.19 -14.92
CA GLN A 77 17.99 4.54 -15.89
C GLN A 77 18.61 4.67 -17.27
N HIS A 78 17.92 4.20 -18.31
CA HIS A 78 18.38 4.34 -19.68
C HIS A 78 17.23 4.23 -20.68
N ASN A 79 17.30 5.00 -21.76
CA ASN A 79 16.35 4.89 -22.86
C ASN A 79 16.82 3.83 -23.87
N THR A 80 15.90 3.02 -24.43
CA THR A 80 16.28 1.83 -25.23
C THR A 80 17.00 2.15 -26.54
N LEU A 81 16.89 3.37 -27.06
CA LEU A 81 17.53 3.85 -28.30
C LEU A 81 18.30 5.16 -28.07
N ASP A 82 19.00 5.25 -26.95
CA ASP A 82 19.92 6.35 -26.70
C ASP A 82 21.08 6.31 -27.72
N GLY A 83 21.03 7.22 -28.68
CA GLY A 83 22.03 7.34 -29.74
C GLY A 83 23.31 8.06 -29.33
N VAL A 84 23.38 8.60 -28.10
CA VAL A 84 24.52 9.33 -27.54
C VAL A 84 25.31 8.43 -26.61
N VAL A 85 24.66 7.79 -25.65
CA VAL A 85 25.26 6.79 -24.77
C VAL A 85 24.59 5.45 -25.03
N PRO A 86 25.33 4.40 -25.43
CA PRO A 86 24.71 3.11 -25.68
C PRO A 86 24.24 2.47 -24.38
N MET A 87 22.99 1.99 -24.35
CA MET A 87 22.42 1.21 -23.25
C MET A 87 23.19 -0.10 -22.97
N GLU A 88 23.66 -0.76 -24.04
CA GLU A 88 24.42 -2.01 -23.96
C GLU A 88 25.92 -1.75 -24.02
N ASN A 89 26.61 -2.11 -25.10
CA ASN A 89 28.02 -1.80 -25.29
C ASN A 89 28.26 -1.33 -26.72
N ASP A 90 28.64 -0.07 -26.86
CA ASP A 90 29.04 0.48 -28.14
C ASP A 90 29.96 1.69 -27.90
N ARG A 91 30.36 2.36 -28.96
CA ARG A 91 31.03 3.65 -28.86
C ARG A 91 29.98 4.74 -28.61
N PRO A 92 30.25 5.72 -27.75
CA PRO A 92 29.40 6.92 -27.66
C PRO A 92 29.11 7.48 -29.04
N TYR A 93 27.89 7.96 -29.27
CA TYR A 93 27.40 8.45 -30.57
C TYR A 93 27.24 7.38 -31.66
N TRP A 94 27.16 6.09 -31.30
CA TRP A 94 27.00 4.94 -32.22
C TRP A 94 25.90 5.08 -33.26
N GLN A 95 24.77 5.68 -32.89
CA GLN A 95 23.64 5.84 -33.80
C GLN A 95 23.73 7.13 -34.63
N LEU A 96 24.46 8.16 -34.16
CA LEU A 96 24.62 9.42 -34.89
C LEU A 96 25.44 9.25 -36.18
N ASP A 97 26.34 8.26 -36.23
CA ASP A 97 27.10 7.91 -37.44
C ASP A 97 26.19 7.49 -38.61
N GLN A 98 25.01 6.93 -38.32
CA GLN A 98 24.02 6.54 -39.33
C GLN A 98 23.10 7.69 -39.72
N CYS A 99 23.01 8.74 -38.88
CA CYS A 99 22.01 9.79 -38.99
C CYS A 99 22.55 11.12 -39.55
N ALA A 100 23.88 11.35 -39.61
CA ALA A 100 24.46 12.67 -39.92
C ALA A 100 25.60 12.66 -40.98
N PRO A 101 25.32 12.49 -42.30
CA PRO A 101 26.29 12.83 -43.34
C PRO A 101 26.58 14.36 -43.32
N PRO A 102 27.84 14.82 -43.32
CA PRO A 102 29.07 14.10 -43.70
C PRO A 102 29.88 13.51 -42.52
N CYS A 103 29.41 13.62 -41.28
CA CYS A 103 30.14 13.18 -40.10
C CYS A 103 29.89 11.69 -39.80
N GLN A 104 30.05 10.85 -40.82
CA GLN A 104 30.22 9.41 -40.65
C GLN A 104 31.54 9.18 -39.90
N GLN A 105 31.55 8.28 -38.92
CA GLN A 105 32.73 7.91 -38.12
C GLN A 105 33.12 8.91 -37.03
N MET A 106 32.19 9.73 -36.51
CA MET A 106 32.48 10.61 -35.38
C MET A 106 32.91 9.85 -34.13
N ASN A 107 32.42 8.62 -33.97
CA ASN A 107 32.74 7.82 -32.81
C ASN A 107 34.04 7.02 -32.94
N ASN A 108 34.72 7.03 -34.10
CA ASN A 108 35.79 6.06 -34.41
C ASN A 108 36.97 6.07 -33.42
N ASN A 109 37.20 7.23 -32.81
CA ASN A 109 38.28 7.44 -31.83
C ASN A 109 37.81 7.30 -30.38
N TYR A 110 36.53 6.99 -30.15
CA TYR A 110 36.00 6.76 -28.82
C TYR A 110 36.16 5.29 -28.42
N PRO A 111 36.49 5.02 -27.15
CA PRO A 111 36.47 3.65 -26.63
C PRO A 111 35.04 3.12 -26.61
N THR A 112 34.91 1.80 -26.65
CA THR A 112 33.65 1.13 -26.33
C THR A 112 33.34 1.39 -24.85
N VAL A 113 32.12 1.83 -24.56
CA VAL A 113 31.60 2.01 -23.21
C VAL A 113 30.46 1.04 -22.97
N TRP A 114 30.22 0.68 -21.72
CA TRP A 114 29.20 -0.27 -21.31
C TRP A 114 28.13 0.48 -20.51
N GLY A 115 26.95 0.61 -21.11
CA GLY A 115 25.81 1.33 -20.55
C GLY A 115 25.04 0.55 -19.50
N SER A 116 23.99 1.20 -18.99
CA SER A 116 23.14 0.73 -17.91
C SER A 116 22.71 -0.74 -18.01
N LEU A 117 22.33 -1.25 -19.19
CA LEU A 117 21.91 -2.65 -19.33
C LEU A 117 23.10 -3.62 -19.24
N SER A 118 24.25 -3.27 -19.81
CA SER A 118 25.48 -4.06 -19.68
C SER A 118 26.01 -4.04 -18.25
N ILE A 119 25.97 -2.88 -17.59
CA ILE A 119 26.30 -2.73 -16.16
C ILE A 119 25.37 -3.63 -15.34
N ALA A 120 24.05 -3.54 -15.51
CA ALA A 120 23.09 -4.37 -14.78
C ALA A 120 23.32 -5.88 -15.01
N ARG A 121 23.62 -6.30 -16.23
CA ARG A 121 23.97 -7.70 -16.55
C ARG A 121 25.28 -8.14 -15.89
N TYR A 122 26.26 -7.24 -15.76
CA TYR A 122 27.48 -7.51 -15.03
C TYR A 122 27.21 -7.67 -13.52
N LEU A 123 26.46 -6.72 -12.92
CA LEU A 123 26.05 -6.76 -11.52
C LEU A 123 25.29 -8.06 -11.20
N ALA A 124 24.35 -8.48 -12.04
CA ALA A 124 23.57 -9.70 -11.85
C ALA A 124 24.40 -11.00 -11.83
N ARG A 125 25.66 -10.97 -12.30
CA ARG A 125 26.56 -12.13 -12.34
C ARG A 125 27.65 -12.09 -11.26
N MET A 126 27.71 -11.04 -10.47
CA MET A 126 28.66 -10.96 -9.36
C MET A 126 28.20 -11.82 -8.19
N GLU A 127 29.14 -12.37 -7.43
CA GLU A 127 28.87 -13.18 -6.24
C GLU A 127 28.27 -12.34 -5.09
N ASN A 128 28.62 -11.05 -5.02
CA ASN A 128 28.08 -10.10 -4.05
C ASN A 128 27.95 -8.69 -4.66
N PRO A 129 26.97 -8.44 -5.54
CA PRO A 129 26.82 -7.16 -6.19
C PRO A 129 26.38 -6.07 -5.21
N PRO A 130 26.75 -4.80 -5.43
CA PRO A 130 26.01 -3.70 -4.83
C PRO A 130 24.54 -3.82 -5.21
N ARG A 131 23.63 -3.43 -4.31
CA ARG A 131 22.20 -3.37 -4.61
C ARG A 131 21.98 -2.52 -5.85
N PHE A 132 21.16 -2.97 -6.80
CA PHE A 132 20.92 -2.18 -8.00
C PHE A 132 19.50 -2.31 -8.53
N LYS A 133 19.05 -1.29 -9.27
CA LYS A 133 17.80 -1.28 -10.01
C LYS A 133 18.09 -0.79 -11.43
N LEU A 134 17.56 -1.49 -12.43
CA LEU A 134 17.58 -1.06 -13.82
C LEU A 134 16.18 -0.67 -14.25
N GLU A 135 16.07 0.51 -14.85
CA GLU A 135 14.86 1.02 -15.46
C GLU A 135 15.14 1.39 -16.92
N LEU A 136 14.39 0.76 -17.82
CA LEU A 136 14.52 0.99 -19.25
C LEU A 136 13.26 1.69 -19.77
N THR A 137 13.46 2.83 -20.41
CA THR A 137 12.37 3.59 -21.03
C THR A 137 12.36 3.33 -22.54
N PRO A 138 11.30 2.72 -23.10
CA PRO A 138 11.19 2.54 -24.54
C PRO A 138 11.24 3.89 -25.26
N CYS A 139 12.09 3.99 -26.29
CA CYS A 139 12.14 5.15 -27.18
C CYS A 139 12.07 4.70 -28.65
N ALA A 140 11.45 5.52 -29.52
CA ALA A 140 11.32 5.25 -30.95
C ALA A 140 12.38 6.02 -31.74
N PRO A 141 12.98 5.42 -32.80
CA PRO A 141 14.05 6.07 -33.54
C PRO A 141 13.50 7.15 -34.49
N ASP A 142 14.03 8.36 -34.42
CA ASP A 142 14.06 9.26 -35.57
C ASP A 142 15.42 9.98 -35.69
N CYS A 143 15.88 10.19 -36.92
CA CYS A 143 17.21 10.77 -37.18
C CYS A 143 17.30 12.27 -36.82
N VAL A 144 16.16 12.94 -36.62
CA VAL A 144 16.09 14.41 -36.42
C VAL A 144 15.99 14.76 -34.93
N GLY A 145 15.63 13.78 -34.10
CA GLY A 145 15.32 13.90 -32.68
C GLY A 145 16.00 12.84 -31.82
N ASN A 146 17.15 12.28 -32.22
CA ASN A 146 17.91 11.38 -31.34
C ASN A 146 18.34 12.04 -30.00
N ALA A 147 18.31 13.38 -29.93
CA ALA A 147 18.39 14.14 -28.68
C ALA A 147 17.21 13.87 -27.73
N ALA A 148 16.02 13.54 -28.26
CA ALA A 148 14.84 13.16 -27.48
C ALA A 148 14.99 11.78 -26.83
N CYS A 149 15.67 10.82 -27.48
CA CYS A 149 15.98 9.53 -26.86
C CYS A 149 17.17 9.57 -25.90
N HIS A 150 17.99 10.61 -25.89
CA HIS A 150 19.03 10.81 -24.86
C HIS A 150 18.51 11.64 -23.66
N ALA A 151 17.45 12.43 -23.86
CA ALA A 151 16.83 13.20 -22.79
C ALA A 151 15.82 12.36 -21.99
N ILE A 152 15.63 12.72 -20.73
CA ILE A 152 14.47 12.25 -19.97
C ILE A 152 13.22 12.91 -20.56
N ASP A 153 12.23 12.12 -20.96
CA ASP A 153 10.91 12.65 -21.35
C ASP A 153 10.32 13.44 -20.16
N PRO A 154 10.03 14.74 -20.33
CA PRO A 154 9.40 15.55 -19.27
C PRO A 154 8.11 14.94 -18.70
N ALA A 155 7.36 14.14 -19.48
CA ALA A 155 6.17 13.44 -19.01
C ALA A 155 6.48 12.27 -18.06
N LEU A 156 7.65 11.63 -18.20
CA LEU A 156 8.08 10.50 -17.37
C LEU A 156 8.99 10.93 -16.20
N GLY A 157 9.51 12.16 -16.23
CA GLY A 157 10.37 12.72 -15.18
C GLY A 157 9.83 12.55 -13.75
N PRO A 158 8.55 12.84 -13.46
CA PRO A 158 7.98 12.61 -12.12
C PRO A 158 8.02 11.14 -11.66
N CYS A 159 7.80 10.18 -12.56
CA CYS A 159 7.85 8.74 -12.25
C CYS A 159 9.29 8.30 -11.96
N ILE A 160 10.24 8.67 -12.82
CA ILE A 160 11.66 8.36 -12.62
C ILE A 160 12.18 8.96 -11.31
N LEU A 161 11.77 10.19 -10.96
CA LEU A 161 12.12 10.80 -9.68
C LEU A 161 11.48 10.10 -8.48
N ALA A 162 10.25 9.59 -8.60
CA ALA A 162 9.61 8.79 -7.57
C ALA A 162 10.31 7.44 -7.38
N ASP A 163 10.69 6.77 -8.47
CA ASP A 163 11.42 5.50 -8.44
C ASP A 163 12.84 5.65 -7.88
N ILE A 164 13.54 6.73 -8.23
CA ILE A 164 14.78 7.14 -7.57
C ILE A 164 14.52 7.41 -6.09
N GLY A 165 13.45 8.13 -5.75
CA GLY A 165 13.08 8.44 -4.37
C GLY A 165 12.84 7.18 -3.53
N ARG A 166 12.16 6.18 -4.10
CA ARG A 166 11.95 4.86 -3.50
C ARG A 166 13.28 4.14 -3.33
N PHE A 167 14.07 4.03 -4.38
CA PHE A 167 15.38 3.38 -4.32
C PHE A 167 16.29 3.98 -3.24
N LEU A 168 16.37 5.31 -3.18
CA LEU A 168 17.14 6.03 -2.16
C LEU A 168 16.56 5.91 -0.75
N SER A 169 15.24 5.75 -0.62
CA SER A 169 14.59 5.51 0.67
C SER A 169 14.90 4.11 1.17
N ASP A 170 14.88 3.12 0.27
CA ASP A 170 15.23 1.75 0.63
C ASP A 170 16.71 1.62 1.08
N ILE A 171 17.64 2.35 0.46
CA ILE A 171 19.06 2.42 0.91
C ILE A 171 19.13 2.97 2.34
N ARG A 172 18.41 4.07 2.62
CA ARG A 172 18.39 4.67 3.96
C ARG A 172 17.72 3.77 4.98
N CYS A 173 16.70 3.02 4.59
CA CYS A 173 16.07 2.02 5.44
C CYS A 173 17.03 0.89 5.81
N GLU A 174 17.94 0.47 4.91
CA GLU A 174 18.95 -0.55 5.19
C GLU A 174 20.14 -0.03 6.02
N GLU A 175 20.64 1.18 5.76
CA GLU A 175 21.66 1.84 6.60
C GLU A 175 21.11 2.09 8.01
N TYR A 176 19.87 2.59 8.10
CA TYR A 176 19.16 2.70 9.36
C TYR A 176 18.96 1.33 9.99
N ALA A 177 18.58 0.28 9.25
CA ALA A 177 18.47 -1.08 9.79
C ALA A 177 19.80 -1.61 10.34
N ARG A 178 20.96 -1.25 9.76
CA ARG A 178 22.28 -1.60 10.32
C ARG A 178 22.60 -0.83 11.60
N GLU A 179 22.32 0.47 11.64
CA GLU A 179 22.45 1.28 12.87
C GLU A 179 21.41 0.88 13.94
N THR A 180 20.25 0.38 13.50
CA THR A 180 19.15 -0.08 14.36
C THR A 180 19.41 -1.50 14.85
N VAL A 181 20.11 -2.37 14.10
CA VAL A 181 20.60 -3.67 14.60
C VAL A 181 21.56 -3.46 15.77
N ASP A 182 22.47 -2.47 15.69
CA ASP A 182 23.31 -2.10 16.83
C ASP A 182 22.48 -1.52 18.01
N TYR A 183 21.44 -0.73 17.75
CA TYR A 183 20.52 -0.23 18.78
C TYR A 183 19.61 -1.32 19.39
N CYS A 184 19.24 -2.32 18.61
CA CYS A 184 18.40 -3.47 18.96
C CYS A 184 19.16 -4.51 19.80
N ASP A 185 20.45 -4.66 19.52
CA ASP A 185 21.37 -5.44 20.37
C ASP A 185 21.56 -4.75 21.74
N ASP A 186 21.44 -3.41 21.79
CA ASP A 186 21.52 -2.62 23.02
C ASP A 186 20.15 -2.41 23.74
N ASN A 187 19.01 -2.62 23.07
CA ASN A 187 17.64 -2.41 23.60
C ASN A 187 16.64 -3.47 23.11
N PRO A 188 16.65 -4.68 23.71
CA PRO A 188 15.91 -5.86 23.21
C PRO A 188 14.38 -5.81 23.39
N ASP A 189 13.80 -4.73 23.92
CA ASP A 189 12.37 -4.60 24.25
C ASP A 189 11.53 -3.86 23.17
N ASP A 190 12.15 -3.31 22.11
CA ASP A 190 11.52 -2.37 21.15
C ASP A 190 11.45 -2.89 19.68
N LEU A 191 11.09 -4.16 19.42
CA LEU A 191 11.18 -4.75 18.06
C LEU A 191 9.88 -5.39 17.53
N PHE A 192 9.38 -4.89 16.39
CA PHE A 192 8.52 -5.63 15.45
C PHE A 192 9.16 -5.71 14.05
N LEU A 193 9.39 -6.97 13.62
CA LEU A 193 9.59 -7.52 12.27
C LEU A 193 10.82 -7.13 11.43
N ALA A 194 11.80 -8.04 11.40
CA ALA A 194 12.49 -8.47 10.18
C ALA A 194 12.69 -10.00 10.23
N ASP A 195 12.08 -10.71 9.28
CA ASP A 195 12.46 -12.06 8.88
C ASP A 195 13.19 -11.95 7.52
N GLN A 196 14.08 -12.91 7.25
CA GLN A 196 15.05 -12.94 6.15
C GLN A 196 14.46 -13.06 4.72
N SER A 197 13.26 -12.53 4.47
CA SER A 197 12.58 -12.54 3.17
C SER A 197 12.28 -11.16 2.56
N GLY A 198 12.74 -10.06 3.18
CA GLY A 198 12.64 -8.71 2.59
C GLY A 198 11.46 -7.86 3.08
N GLY A 199 11.21 -7.87 4.39
CA GLY A 199 10.19 -7.02 5.05
C GLY A 199 10.61 -5.56 5.26
N TRP A 200 9.60 -4.69 5.32
CA TRP A 200 9.69 -3.23 5.45
C TRP A 200 10.33 -2.79 6.77
N CYS A 201 11.37 -1.95 6.69
CA CYS A 201 11.84 -1.19 7.84
C CYS A 201 10.97 0.07 7.98
N THR A 202 10.14 0.13 9.02
CA THR A 202 9.36 1.31 9.35
C THR A 202 9.82 1.85 10.69
N ALA A 203 10.35 3.08 10.75
CA ALA A 203 10.45 3.75 12.04
C ALA A 203 9.02 4.01 12.55
N ASP A 204 8.78 3.79 13.84
CA ASP A 204 7.45 3.92 14.43
C ASP A 204 6.83 5.29 14.13
N PRO A 205 5.55 5.37 13.76
CA PRO A 205 4.89 6.65 13.56
C PRO A 205 4.72 7.42 14.88
N ASN A 206 4.45 8.72 14.76
CA ASN A 206 3.79 9.45 15.83
C ASN A 206 2.32 9.02 15.84
N ILE A 207 1.89 8.38 16.93
CA ILE A 207 0.52 7.90 17.10
C ILE A 207 -0.22 8.89 18.01
N TYR A 208 -1.38 9.36 17.54
CA TYR A 208 -2.29 10.21 18.29
C TYR A 208 -3.62 9.47 18.44
N PRO A 209 -3.79 8.67 19.51
CA PRO A 209 -4.98 7.85 19.70
C PRO A 209 -6.15 8.67 20.28
N GLY A 210 -7.37 8.26 19.97
CA GLY A 210 -8.60 8.73 20.61
C GLY A 210 -8.95 10.20 20.31
N LEU A 211 -8.56 10.71 19.14
CA LEU A 211 -8.89 12.06 18.72
C LEU A 211 -10.38 12.15 18.39
N VAL A 212 -11.15 12.82 19.24
CA VAL A 212 -12.59 13.02 19.03
C VAL A 212 -12.79 14.04 17.91
N TYR A 213 -13.32 13.58 16.79
CA TYR A 213 -13.57 14.43 15.61
C TYR A 213 -15.02 14.93 15.54
N ARG A 214 -15.95 14.22 16.20
CA ARG A 214 -17.38 14.56 16.19
C ARG A 214 -18.11 14.03 17.42
N ARG A 215 -19.11 14.78 17.89
CA ARG A 215 -20.17 14.29 18.78
C ARG A 215 -21.50 14.29 18.03
N ALA A 216 -22.22 13.18 18.02
CA ALA A 216 -23.46 13.02 17.26
C ALA A 216 -24.49 12.14 18.01
N PRO A 217 -25.80 12.31 17.75
CA PRO A 217 -26.81 11.41 18.30
C PRO A 217 -26.75 10.04 17.61
N ARG A 218 -26.80 8.98 18.42
CA ARG A 218 -27.07 7.59 18.02
C ARG A 218 -28.51 7.44 17.52
N TYR A 219 -28.86 6.23 17.08
CA TYR A 219 -30.24 5.89 16.67
C TYR A 219 -31.27 6.06 17.80
N ASP A 220 -30.85 5.92 19.06
CA ASP A 220 -31.65 6.10 20.27
C ASP A 220 -31.67 7.55 20.79
N GLY A 221 -31.06 8.49 20.04
CA GLY A 221 -30.94 9.89 20.39
C GLY A 221 -29.87 10.21 21.43
N GLN A 222 -29.21 9.22 22.03
CA GLN A 222 -28.12 9.47 22.98
C GLN A 222 -26.88 9.98 22.26
N PRO A 223 -26.17 10.97 22.82
CA PRO A 223 -24.96 11.47 22.20
C PRO A 223 -23.83 10.44 22.33
N VAL A 224 -23.06 10.27 21.26
CA VAL A 224 -21.81 9.50 21.24
C VAL A 224 -20.68 10.37 20.70
N ASP A 225 -19.50 10.23 21.32
CA ASP A 225 -18.27 10.81 20.81
C ASP A 225 -17.64 9.80 19.85
N LEU A 226 -17.33 10.25 18.64
CA LEU A 226 -16.68 9.47 17.60
C LEU A 226 -15.22 9.90 17.52
N ALA A 227 -14.34 8.91 17.58
CA ALA A 227 -12.91 9.12 17.66
C ALA A 227 -12.19 8.49 16.46
N LEU A 228 -10.97 8.97 16.23
CA LEU A 228 -10.03 8.38 15.30
C LEU A 228 -8.66 8.25 15.95
N ASP A 229 -7.85 7.32 15.46
CA ASP A 229 -6.43 7.23 15.79
C ASP A 229 -5.62 7.66 14.57
N LEU A 230 -4.69 8.60 14.75
CA LEU A 230 -3.90 9.20 13.66
C LEU A 230 -2.43 8.77 13.74
N TYR A 231 -1.87 8.36 12.61
CA TYR A 231 -0.51 7.86 12.45
C TYR A 231 0.23 8.77 11.47
N VAL A 232 1.22 9.50 11.97
CA VAL A 232 1.99 10.49 11.20
C VAL A 232 3.46 10.06 11.12
N PRO A 233 4.08 10.03 9.93
CA PRO A 233 5.50 9.68 9.80
C PRO A 233 6.39 10.64 10.62
N ARG A 234 7.39 10.11 11.34
CA ARG A 234 8.23 10.92 12.26
C ARG A 234 9.25 11.81 11.56
N TRP A 235 9.61 11.48 10.31
CA TRP A 235 10.69 12.11 9.55
C TRP A 235 10.20 13.18 8.55
N LEU A 236 8.97 13.67 8.71
CA LEU A 236 8.44 14.72 7.84
C LEU A 236 9.12 16.06 8.10
N ARG A 237 9.52 16.74 7.02
CA ARG A 237 10.11 18.08 7.11
C ARG A 237 9.02 19.15 7.07
N ALA A 238 9.33 20.32 7.62
CA ALA A 238 8.44 21.48 7.52
C ALA A 238 8.08 21.78 6.06
N GLY A 239 6.79 21.93 5.77
CA GLY A 239 6.26 22.19 4.43
C GLY A 239 6.05 20.96 3.55
N GLU A 240 6.47 19.76 3.98
CA GLU A 240 6.13 18.53 3.27
C GLU A 240 4.65 18.18 3.47
N GLN A 241 4.02 17.65 2.42
CA GLN A 241 2.67 17.07 2.48
C GLN A 241 2.73 15.62 2.01
N ARG A 242 1.82 14.78 2.51
CA ARG A 242 1.74 13.35 2.25
C ARG A 242 0.30 12.94 1.97
N PRO A 243 0.07 11.95 1.08
CA PRO A 243 -1.25 11.36 0.92
C PRO A 243 -1.78 10.84 2.27
N LEU A 244 -3.09 10.97 2.45
CA LEU A 244 -3.82 10.49 3.62
C LEU A 244 -4.51 9.17 3.28
N VAL A 245 -4.42 8.16 4.15
CA VAL A 245 -5.25 6.94 4.10
C VAL A 245 -6.21 6.96 5.29
N VAL A 246 -7.51 6.81 5.05
CA VAL A 246 -8.54 6.75 6.09
C VAL A 246 -9.22 5.38 6.04
N PHE A 247 -9.05 4.60 7.09
CA PHE A 247 -9.65 3.28 7.21
C PHE A 247 -10.92 3.29 8.06
N PHE A 248 -11.93 2.57 7.57
CA PHE A 248 -13.19 2.31 8.25
C PHE A 248 -13.32 0.81 8.53
N HIS A 249 -13.63 0.49 9.78
CA HIS A 249 -13.76 -0.90 10.27
C HIS A 249 -15.03 -1.61 9.76
N GLY A 250 -15.05 -2.93 9.87
CA GLY A 250 -16.19 -3.79 9.55
C GLY A 250 -17.28 -3.80 10.61
N GLY A 251 -18.04 -4.90 10.71
CA GLY A 251 -19.03 -5.10 11.79
C GLY A 251 -20.49 -4.79 11.42
N GLY A 252 -20.83 -4.71 10.14
CA GLY A 252 -22.22 -4.59 9.68
C GLY A 252 -22.96 -3.35 10.22
N TYR A 253 -22.22 -2.30 10.60
CA TYR A 253 -22.72 -1.11 11.28
C TYR A 253 -23.35 -1.34 12.67
N ALA A 254 -23.21 -2.52 13.28
CA ALA A 254 -23.83 -2.82 14.57
C ALA A 254 -22.91 -3.51 15.59
N ASP A 255 -21.89 -4.25 15.14
CA ASP A 255 -21.03 -5.01 16.05
C ASP A 255 -20.09 -4.05 16.81
N PRO A 256 -20.23 -3.93 18.15
CA PRO A 256 -19.37 -3.06 18.93
C PRO A 256 -17.95 -3.64 19.16
N ASN A 257 -17.71 -4.89 18.77
CA ASN A 257 -16.38 -5.53 18.90
C ASN A 257 -15.50 -5.28 17.68
N GLU A 258 -16.09 -4.98 16.53
CA GLU A 258 -15.37 -4.50 15.35
C GLU A 258 -15.22 -2.99 15.49
N THR A 259 -13.98 -2.52 15.62
CA THR A 259 -13.67 -1.12 15.96
C THR A 259 -12.58 -0.59 15.06
N ARG A 260 -12.31 0.73 15.11
CA ARG A 260 -11.16 1.34 14.41
C ARG A 260 -9.81 0.65 14.69
N GLY A 261 -9.68 -0.14 15.76
CA GLY A 261 -8.49 -0.93 16.04
C GLY A 261 -8.14 -1.97 14.97
N GLU A 262 -9.12 -2.43 14.17
CA GLU A 262 -8.95 -3.42 13.10
C GLU A 262 -7.85 -3.06 12.11
N PHE A 263 -7.66 -1.77 11.83
CA PHE A 263 -6.69 -1.26 10.85
C PHE A 263 -5.42 -0.66 11.48
N THR A 264 -5.16 -0.92 12.77
CA THR A 264 -3.97 -0.40 13.48
C THR A 264 -2.66 -0.79 12.78
N ALA A 265 -2.48 -2.10 12.53
CA ALA A 265 -1.28 -2.63 11.88
C ALA A 265 -1.11 -2.08 10.45
N ALA A 266 -2.21 -2.00 9.71
CA ALA A 266 -2.21 -1.40 8.38
C ALA A 266 -1.76 0.07 8.44
N CYS A 267 -2.31 0.87 9.36
CA CYS A 267 -1.93 2.27 9.48
C CYS A 267 -0.48 2.49 9.94
N GLN A 268 0.07 1.62 10.78
CA GLN A 268 1.50 1.63 11.11
C GLN A 268 2.35 1.40 9.86
N ALA A 269 2.01 0.38 9.06
CA ALA A 269 2.71 0.07 7.81
C ALA A 269 2.61 1.22 6.79
N PHE A 270 1.41 1.77 6.55
CA PHE A 270 1.21 2.91 5.66
C PHE A 270 1.99 4.14 6.12
N SER A 271 2.04 4.40 7.43
CA SER A 271 2.82 5.50 7.96
C SER A 271 4.32 5.31 7.76
N GLY A 272 4.80 4.08 7.92
CA GLY A 272 6.15 3.67 7.55
C GLY A 272 6.49 3.89 6.07
N MET A 273 5.51 3.73 5.19
CA MET A 273 5.65 4.02 3.74
C MET A 273 5.55 5.52 3.42
N GLY A 274 5.36 6.38 4.43
CA GLY A 274 5.32 7.83 4.29
C GLY A 274 3.92 8.41 4.09
N TYR A 275 2.85 7.64 4.27
CA TYR A 275 1.48 8.15 4.27
C TYR A 275 1.12 8.72 5.65
N VAL A 276 0.19 9.66 5.70
CA VAL A 276 -0.56 9.88 6.94
C VAL A 276 -1.68 8.85 6.96
N CYS A 277 -1.91 8.15 8.05
CA CYS A 277 -2.99 7.16 8.14
C CYS A 277 -3.89 7.43 9.33
N ALA A 278 -5.20 7.21 9.18
CA ALA A 278 -6.16 7.33 10.26
C ALA A 278 -7.11 6.12 10.27
N THR A 279 -7.42 5.62 11.46
CA THR A 279 -8.51 4.65 11.67
C THR A 279 -9.68 5.34 12.35
N VAL A 280 -10.91 5.12 11.89
CA VAL A 280 -12.07 5.94 12.26
C VAL A 280 -13.21 5.09 12.80
N ASP A 281 -13.73 5.45 13.98
CA ASP A 281 -15.02 4.94 14.45
C ASP A 281 -16.17 5.71 13.83
N TYR A 282 -17.31 5.05 13.63
CA TYR A 282 -18.55 5.66 13.17
C TYR A 282 -19.74 5.21 14.04
N ARG A 283 -20.89 5.89 13.95
CA ARG A 283 -22.07 5.51 14.75
C ARG A 283 -22.54 4.09 14.41
N LEU A 284 -22.74 3.29 15.45
CA LEU A 284 -23.22 1.91 15.35
C LEU A 284 -24.68 1.76 15.83
N GLY A 285 -25.34 0.75 15.27
CA GLY A 285 -26.58 0.16 15.72
C GLY A 285 -27.85 0.80 15.15
N TRP A 286 -28.95 0.11 15.43
CA TRP A 286 -30.33 0.49 15.15
C TRP A 286 -31.27 -0.19 16.18
N PRO A 287 -32.58 0.14 16.20
CA PRO A 287 -33.53 -0.53 17.10
C PRO A 287 -33.62 -2.04 16.84
N ASP A 288 -33.67 -2.83 17.91
CA ASP A 288 -33.95 -4.28 17.86
C ASP A 288 -33.03 -5.11 16.94
N VAL A 289 -31.71 -4.86 16.95
CA VAL A 289 -30.72 -5.64 16.20
C VAL A 289 -30.87 -7.14 16.49
N GLN A 290 -31.11 -7.94 15.45
CA GLN A 290 -31.27 -9.38 15.52
C GLN A 290 -29.98 -10.11 15.09
N PRO A 291 -29.63 -11.25 15.72
CA PRO A 291 -28.53 -12.09 15.27
C PRO A 291 -28.75 -12.68 13.87
N ASP A 292 -30.01 -12.98 13.52
CA ASP A 292 -30.39 -13.34 12.16
C ASP A 292 -30.41 -12.07 11.31
N LEU A 293 -29.45 -11.96 10.40
CA LEU A 293 -29.32 -10.81 9.51
C LEU A 293 -30.60 -10.57 8.71
N CYS A 294 -31.30 -11.63 8.29
CA CYS A 294 -32.52 -11.50 7.49
C CYS A 294 -33.77 -11.14 8.33
N ALA A 295 -33.68 -11.21 9.65
CA ALA A 295 -34.75 -10.79 10.57
C ALA A 295 -34.68 -9.30 10.94
N ASN A 296 -33.60 -8.60 10.59
CA ASN A 296 -33.46 -7.18 10.85
C ASN A 296 -34.35 -6.33 9.92
N ASP A 297 -34.80 -5.17 10.41
CA ASP A 297 -35.47 -4.17 9.58
C ASP A 297 -34.45 -3.53 8.61
N TYR A 298 -34.65 -3.80 7.33
CA TYR A 298 -33.78 -3.31 6.29
C TYR A 298 -33.75 -1.77 6.20
N THR A 299 -34.86 -1.11 6.52
CA THR A 299 -34.94 0.36 6.55
C THR A 299 -34.02 0.93 7.62
N GLU A 300 -34.00 0.30 8.79
CA GLU A 300 -33.14 0.71 9.90
C GLU A 300 -31.66 0.42 9.64
N LEU A 301 -31.37 -0.67 8.91
CA LEU A 301 -30.02 -0.97 8.43
C LEU A 301 -29.52 0.10 7.44
N LYS A 302 -30.34 0.52 6.47
CA LYS A 302 -30.00 1.63 5.55
C LYS A 302 -29.74 2.93 6.30
N LYS A 303 -30.56 3.25 7.32
CA LYS A 303 -30.33 4.41 8.18
C LYS A 303 -29.02 4.31 8.97
N ALA A 304 -28.63 3.11 9.43
CA ALA A 304 -27.35 2.90 10.10
C ALA A 304 -26.16 3.16 9.15
N ALA A 305 -26.19 2.60 7.95
CA ALA A 305 -25.18 2.86 6.92
C ALA A 305 -25.10 4.35 6.57
N TYR A 306 -26.24 5.04 6.44
CA TYR A 306 -26.28 6.48 6.15
C TYR A 306 -25.72 7.33 7.29
N ARG A 307 -26.00 6.99 8.56
CA ARG A 307 -25.37 7.65 9.73
C ARG A 307 -23.85 7.49 9.71
N ALA A 308 -23.36 6.27 9.45
CA ALA A 308 -21.95 6.00 9.32
C ALA A 308 -21.32 6.81 8.18
N TRP A 309 -22.03 7.00 7.07
CA TRP A 309 -21.58 7.83 5.96
C TRP A 309 -21.47 9.32 6.27
N GLN A 310 -22.42 9.87 7.03
CA GLN A 310 -22.27 11.23 7.57
C GLN A 310 -21.03 11.34 8.45
N ASP A 311 -20.69 10.29 9.19
CA ASP A 311 -19.56 10.27 10.13
C ASP A 311 -18.22 10.13 9.40
N ALA A 312 -18.13 9.30 8.36
CA ALA A 312 -16.96 9.18 7.50
C ALA A 312 -16.58 10.51 6.85
N ARG A 313 -17.54 11.21 6.24
CA ARG A 313 -17.29 12.55 5.66
C ARG A 313 -16.88 13.56 6.72
N SER A 314 -17.46 13.48 7.91
CA SER A 314 -17.09 14.37 9.02
C SER A 314 -15.67 14.12 9.50
N ALA A 315 -15.23 12.86 9.58
CA ALA A 315 -13.86 12.51 9.96
C ALA A 315 -12.85 13.01 8.92
N ILE A 316 -13.12 12.80 7.62
CA ILE A 316 -12.26 13.30 6.55
C ILE A 316 -12.18 14.83 6.59
N ASN A 317 -13.31 15.51 6.76
CA ASN A 317 -13.34 16.97 6.89
C ASN A 317 -12.52 17.49 8.06
N TRP A 318 -12.60 16.80 9.20
CA TRP A 318 -11.80 17.14 10.38
C TRP A 318 -10.31 16.96 10.11
N LEU A 319 -9.90 15.86 9.46
CA LEU A 319 -8.51 15.60 9.07
C LEU A 319 -7.99 16.64 8.07
N VAL A 320 -8.82 17.04 7.10
CA VAL A 320 -8.51 18.12 6.15
C VAL A 320 -8.30 19.45 6.88
N ASP A 321 -9.11 19.75 7.90
CA ASP A 321 -8.92 20.95 8.72
C ASP A 321 -7.62 20.89 9.56
N GLN A 322 -7.10 19.69 9.85
CA GLN A 322 -5.81 19.51 10.52
C GLN A 322 -4.62 19.43 9.55
N ALA A 323 -4.84 19.45 8.23
CA ALA A 323 -3.84 19.07 7.24
C ALA A 323 -2.51 19.84 7.34
N GLY A 324 -2.55 21.13 7.69
CA GLY A 324 -1.34 21.94 7.86
C GLY A 324 -0.49 21.58 9.08
N ILE A 325 -1.09 20.94 10.10
CA ILE A 325 -0.43 20.50 11.34
C ILE A 325 0.18 19.12 11.14
N VAL A 326 -0.55 18.23 10.46
CA VAL A 326 -0.19 16.81 10.33
C VAL A 326 0.26 16.44 8.91
N HIS A 327 0.62 17.44 8.10
CA HIS A 327 1.27 17.27 6.80
C HIS A 327 0.45 16.47 5.78
N ILE A 328 -0.87 16.68 5.72
CA ILE A 328 -1.75 15.99 4.77
C ILE A 328 -1.82 16.78 3.44
N ASP A 329 -1.66 16.06 2.32
CA ASP A 329 -2.04 16.53 0.98
C ASP A 329 -3.54 16.31 0.79
N THR A 330 -4.31 17.40 0.90
CA THR A 330 -5.78 17.35 0.80
C THR A 330 -6.27 16.99 -0.61
N GLY A 331 -5.39 16.98 -1.61
CA GLY A 331 -5.68 16.51 -2.97
C GLY A 331 -5.40 15.02 -3.17
N ARG A 332 -4.92 14.30 -2.14
CA ARG A 332 -4.57 12.88 -2.21
C ARG A 332 -5.09 12.12 -0.99
N ILE A 333 -6.42 12.08 -0.84
CA ILE A 333 -7.09 11.32 0.22
C ILE A 333 -7.50 9.95 -0.32
N ILE A 334 -7.15 8.89 0.41
CA ILE A 334 -7.49 7.51 0.10
C ILE A 334 -8.46 7.05 1.18
N VAL A 335 -9.58 6.45 0.78
CA VAL A 335 -10.52 5.84 1.73
C VAL A 335 -10.50 4.33 1.54
N GLY A 336 -10.43 3.60 2.65
CA GLY A 336 -10.38 2.15 2.64
C GLY A 336 -11.19 1.54 3.76
N GLY A 337 -11.54 0.27 3.62
CA GLY A 337 -12.16 -0.46 4.72
C GLY A 337 -12.50 -1.89 4.36
N TYR A 338 -13.07 -2.58 5.36
CA TYR A 338 -13.52 -3.96 5.25
C TYR A 338 -15.03 -4.07 5.49
N SER A 339 -15.72 -4.91 4.70
CA SER A 339 -17.15 -5.19 4.83
C SER A 339 -18.00 -3.91 4.85
N ALA A 340 -18.68 -3.60 5.96
CA ALA A 340 -19.39 -2.34 6.17
C ALA A 340 -18.50 -1.10 5.93
N GLY A 341 -17.24 -1.11 6.38
CA GLY A 341 -16.27 -0.05 6.12
C GLY A 341 -15.83 0.04 4.65
N ALA A 342 -15.83 -1.07 3.93
CA ALA A 342 -15.58 -1.09 2.49
C ALA A 342 -16.75 -0.47 1.72
N GLN A 343 -17.99 -0.83 2.09
CA GLN A 343 -19.19 -0.18 1.56
C GLN A 343 -19.18 1.33 1.85
N LEU A 344 -18.81 1.74 3.07
CA LEU A 344 -18.67 3.14 3.46
C LEU A 344 -17.62 3.89 2.61
N SER A 345 -16.51 3.22 2.29
CA SER A 345 -15.46 3.76 1.41
C SER A 345 -15.96 3.94 -0.03
N LEU A 346 -16.67 2.94 -0.56
CA LEU A 346 -17.30 3.01 -1.88
C LEU A 346 -18.35 4.12 -1.96
N LEU A 347 -19.23 4.23 -0.96
CA LEU A 347 -20.22 5.31 -0.88
C LEU A 347 -19.52 6.67 -0.87
N THR A 348 -18.47 6.82 -0.07
CA THR A 348 -17.70 8.07 0.04
C THR A 348 -17.01 8.46 -1.25
N GLY A 349 -16.40 7.51 -1.98
CA GLY A 349 -15.67 7.80 -3.21
C GLY A 349 -16.53 7.97 -4.46
N PHE A 350 -17.74 7.40 -4.50
CA PHE A 350 -18.48 7.26 -5.76
C PHE A 350 -19.92 7.76 -5.77
N VAL A 351 -20.53 7.98 -4.61
CA VAL A 351 -21.96 8.30 -4.53
C VAL A 351 -22.15 9.73 -4.03
N SER A 352 -22.93 10.51 -4.77
CA SER A 352 -23.34 11.86 -4.38
C SER A 352 -24.61 11.83 -3.53
N GLN A 353 -24.87 12.94 -2.82
CA GLN A 353 -26.14 13.11 -2.09
C GLN A 353 -27.34 13.00 -3.04
N ALA A 354 -27.24 13.57 -4.25
CA ALA A 354 -28.33 13.56 -5.23
C ALA A 354 -28.64 12.15 -5.77
N GLU A 355 -27.61 11.33 -6.01
CA GLU A 355 -27.80 9.93 -6.38
C GLU A 355 -28.47 9.14 -5.24
N MET A 356 -28.03 9.37 -4.00
CA MET A 356 -28.66 8.71 -2.84
C MET A 356 -30.11 9.15 -2.64
N ASP A 357 -30.43 10.44 -2.81
CA ASP A 357 -31.82 10.93 -2.71
C ASP A 357 -32.71 10.41 -3.85
N ALA A 358 -32.15 10.12 -5.02
CA ALA A 358 -32.87 9.50 -6.12
C ALA A 358 -33.16 8.02 -5.84
N PHE A 359 -32.28 7.33 -5.11
CA PHE A 359 -32.48 5.95 -4.68
C PHE A 359 -33.46 5.82 -3.52
N ASP A 360 -33.19 6.55 -2.45
CA ASP A 360 -33.95 6.49 -1.20
C ASP A 360 -34.05 7.89 -0.59
N PRO A 361 -35.07 8.67 -1.00
CA PRO A 361 -35.27 10.03 -0.50
C PRO A 361 -35.62 10.08 1.00
N GLU A 362 -35.99 8.95 1.61
CA GLU A 362 -36.36 8.92 3.03
C GLU A 362 -35.15 9.03 3.94
N LEU A 363 -33.95 8.62 3.49
CA LEU A 363 -32.73 8.64 4.31
C LEU A 363 -32.33 10.06 4.70
N SER A 364 -32.16 10.96 3.72
CA SER A 364 -31.78 12.34 3.98
C SER A 364 -32.90 13.15 4.62
N ALA A 365 -34.17 12.83 4.31
CA ALA A 365 -35.32 13.41 4.97
C ALA A 365 -35.37 13.07 6.46
N ALA A 366 -35.00 11.84 6.84
CA ALA A 366 -35.01 11.38 8.23
C ALA A 366 -33.75 11.80 9.02
N LEU A 367 -32.57 11.79 8.40
CA LEU A 367 -31.28 11.92 9.08
C LEU A 367 -30.53 13.23 8.78
N GLY A 368 -31.08 14.05 7.89
CA GLY A 368 -30.41 15.23 7.33
C GLY A 368 -29.39 14.86 6.24
N PRO A 369 -28.93 15.83 5.44
CA PRO A 369 -28.00 15.56 4.34
C PRO A 369 -26.61 15.12 4.82
N LEU A 370 -25.83 14.57 3.92
CA LEU A 370 -24.41 14.31 4.13
C LEU A 370 -23.64 15.63 4.28
N PRO A 371 -22.58 15.67 5.12
CA PRO A 371 -21.64 16.78 5.13
C PRO A 371 -21.03 16.99 3.73
N VAL A 372 -20.74 18.25 3.40
CA VAL A 372 -20.02 18.60 2.17
C VAL A 372 -18.59 18.05 2.30
N GLN A 373 -18.18 17.24 1.31
CA GLN A 373 -16.84 16.67 1.27
C GLN A 373 -15.78 17.76 1.12
N LYS A 374 -14.77 17.77 2.00
CA LYS A 374 -13.54 18.55 1.85
C LYS A 374 -12.41 17.65 1.36
N GLY A 375 -11.47 18.24 0.63
CA GLY A 375 -10.40 17.49 -0.03
C GLY A 375 -10.90 16.66 -1.22
N GLN A 376 -10.00 15.91 -1.83
CA GLN A 376 -10.28 15.09 -3.01
C GLN A 376 -9.94 13.63 -2.70
N ILE A 377 -10.90 12.73 -2.95
CA ILE A 377 -10.66 11.29 -2.89
C ILE A 377 -9.87 10.91 -4.16
N ALA A 378 -8.63 10.52 -3.96
CA ALA A 378 -7.70 10.13 -5.01
C ALA A 378 -7.67 8.62 -5.26
N ALA A 379 -8.13 7.79 -4.32
CA ALA A 379 -8.36 6.37 -4.54
C ALA A 379 -9.30 5.75 -3.48
N VAL A 380 -9.87 4.59 -3.80
CA VAL A 380 -10.72 3.80 -2.90
C VAL A 380 -10.16 2.37 -2.77
N ILE A 381 -10.15 1.83 -1.56
CA ILE A 381 -9.81 0.42 -1.27
C ILE A 381 -11.06 -0.26 -0.70
N SER A 382 -11.57 -1.28 -1.37
CA SER A 382 -12.77 -2.02 -0.98
C SER A 382 -12.41 -3.47 -0.69
N MET A 383 -12.46 -3.87 0.59
CA MET A 383 -12.27 -5.26 1.03
C MET A 383 -13.62 -5.87 1.39
N ALA A 384 -14.16 -6.79 0.59
CA ALA A 384 -15.54 -7.33 0.73
C ALA A 384 -16.65 -6.25 0.78
N GLY A 385 -16.51 -5.17 0.00
CA GLY A 385 -17.53 -4.12 -0.09
C GLY A 385 -18.55 -4.34 -1.19
N ALA A 386 -19.76 -3.80 -1.01
CA ALA A 386 -20.81 -3.80 -2.03
C ALA A 386 -21.62 -2.49 -2.00
N LEU A 387 -22.15 -2.07 -3.15
CA LEU A 387 -23.02 -0.89 -3.29
C LEU A 387 -24.45 -1.29 -3.70
N PRO A 388 -25.49 -0.57 -3.22
CA PRO A 388 -26.85 -0.80 -3.71
C PRO A 388 -26.97 -0.34 -5.17
N ASP A 389 -27.65 -1.16 -5.99
CA ASP A 389 -28.11 -0.89 -7.37
C ASP A 389 -27.07 -0.32 -8.37
N LEU A 390 -26.80 -1.07 -9.45
CA LEU A 390 -25.92 -0.68 -10.56
C LEU A 390 -26.40 0.54 -11.37
N ASN A 391 -27.65 0.99 -11.22
CA ASN A 391 -28.13 2.23 -11.85
C ASN A 391 -27.79 3.50 -11.05
N LEU A 392 -27.30 3.36 -9.82
CA LEU A 392 -26.82 4.45 -8.97
C LEU A 392 -25.29 4.63 -9.01
N THR A 393 -24.58 3.77 -9.72
CA THR A 393 -23.14 3.59 -9.47
C THR A 393 -22.26 4.58 -10.23
N MET A 394 -21.33 5.16 -9.48
CA MET A 394 -20.08 5.85 -9.87
C MET A 394 -20.17 6.92 -10.97
N ASN A 395 -21.33 7.53 -11.17
CA ASN A 395 -21.43 8.78 -11.94
C ASN A 395 -21.09 10.01 -11.09
N GLY A 396 -20.76 9.80 -9.81
CA GLY A 396 -20.16 10.80 -8.94
C GLY A 396 -18.93 11.48 -9.60
N PRO A 397 -18.71 12.77 -9.29
CA PRO A 397 -17.77 13.61 -10.03
C PRO A 397 -16.30 13.22 -9.85
N GLU A 398 -15.95 12.47 -8.81
CA GLU A 398 -14.56 12.17 -8.47
C GLU A 398 -13.98 11.00 -9.28
N ARG A 399 -14.80 9.99 -9.62
CA ARG A 399 -14.40 8.79 -10.40
C ARG A 399 -13.02 8.25 -10.00
N ALA A 400 -12.74 8.22 -8.70
CA ALA A 400 -11.45 7.84 -8.16
C ALA A 400 -11.08 6.41 -8.58
N PRO A 401 -9.80 6.10 -8.84
CA PRO A 401 -9.35 4.73 -8.99
C PRO A 401 -9.77 3.85 -7.81
N VAL A 402 -10.17 2.60 -8.07
CA VAL A 402 -10.60 1.67 -7.02
C VAL A 402 -9.88 0.33 -7.05
N LEU A 403 -9.44 -0.12 -5.88
CA LEU A 403 -8.97 -1.48 -5.65
C LEU A 403 -10.08 -2.29 -4.97
N PHE A 404 -10.45 -3.41 -5.59
CA PHE A 404 -11.35 -4.40 -5.03
C PHE A 404 -10.56 -5.63 -4.59
N LEU A 405 -10.75 -6.04 -3.32
CA LEU A 405 -10.20 -7.25 -2.72
C LEU A 405 -11.39 -8.07 -2.18
N HIS A 406 -11.69 -9.24 -2.74
CA HIS A 406 -12.92 -9.96 -2.38
C HIS A 406 -12.79 -11.46 -2.58
N GLY A 407 -13.23 -12.26 -1.61
CA GLY A 407 -13.45 -13.69 -1.80
C GLY A 407 -14.67 -13.97 -2.69
N ASP A 408 -14.55 -14.88 -3.65
CA ASP A 408 -15.67 -15.23 -4.55
C ASP A 408 -16.71 -16.14 -3.90
N CYS A 409 -16.45 -16.61 -2.68
CA CYS A 409 -17.33 -17.43 -1.85
C CYS A 409 -17.83 -16.71 -0.61
N ASP A 410 -17.79 -15.37 -0.62
CA ASP A 410 -18.28 -14.53 0.46
C ASP A 410 -19.80 -14.71 0.69
N GLU A 411 -20.11 -15.22 1.87
CA GLU A 411 -21.46 -15.57 2.32
C GLU A 411 -22.19 -14.43 3.04
N LYS A 412 -21.57 -13.25 3.18
CA LYS A 412 -22.18 -12.07 3.83
C LYS A 412 -22.27 -10.86 2.91
N ALA A 413 -21.22 -10.56 2.15
CA ALA A 413 -21.20 -9.51 1.15
C ALA A 413 -21.19 -10.14 -0.24
N SER A 414 -22.15 -9.75 -1.08
CA SER A 414 -22.20 -10.24 -2.46
C SER A 414 -20.89 -9.94 -3.17
N TYR A 415 -20.29 -10.96 -3.80
CA TYR A 415 -19.21 -10.79 -4.78
C TYR A 415 -19.77 -10.35 -6.15
N GLY A 416 -20.97 -10.84 -6.48
CA GLY A 416 -21.72 -10.59 -7.72
C GLY A 416 -22.82 -9.55 -7.55
N PHE A 417 -24.08 -9.98 -7.69
CA PHE A 417 -25.26 -9.10 -7.58
C PHE A 417 -26.44 -9.79 -6.87
N ASP A 418 -26.47 -9.69 -5.56
CA ASP A 418 -27.40 -10.43 -4.70
C ASP A 418 -28.13 -9.50 -3.72
N PRO A 419 -29.26 -9.93 -3.13
CA PRO A 419 -29.85 -9.20 -2.01
C PRO A 419 -28.83 -9.00 -0.87
N PRO A 420 -28.92 -7.92 -0.09
CA PRO A 420 -28.04 -7.72 1.06
C PRO A 420 -28.06 -8.94 2.00
N TYR A 421 -26.87 -9.44 2.36
CA TYR A 421 -26.69 -10.66 3.15
C TYR A 421 -27.38 -11.91 2.59
N PHE A 422 -27.66 -11.94 1.27
CA PHE A 422 -28.41 -13.01 0.60
C PHE A 422 -29.84 -13.21 1.12
N CYS A 423 -30.40 -12.19 1.79
CA CYS A 423 -31.74 -12.23 2.36
C CYS A 423 -32.82 -12.01 1.29
N SER A 424 -33.60 -13.05 0.98
CA SER A 424 -34.64 -12.99 -0.07
C SER A 424 -35.79 -12.01 0.22
N ASN A 425 -35.95 -11.60 1.48
CA ASN A 425 -36.96 -10.64 1.92
C ASN A 425 -36.51 -9.18 1.77
N TYR A 426 -35.24 -8.92 1.46
CA TYR A 426 -34.75 -7.57 1.20
C TYR A 426 -34.99 -7.22 -0.27
N PRO A 427 -35.68 -6.09 -0.55
CA PRO A 427 -36.15 -5.77 -1.90
C PRO A 427 -35.02 -5.32 -2.83
N ASP A 428 -33.96 -4.75 -2.26
CA ASP A 428 -32.84 -4.17 -3.01
C ASP A 428 -31.77 -5.23 -3.30
N ARG A 429 -30.88 -4.93 -4.26
CA ARG A 429 -29.71 -5.76 -4.59
C ARG A 429 -28.43 -4.96 -4.45
N MET A 430 -27.37 -5.65 -4.06
CA MET A 430 -26.04 -5.12 -3.83
C MET A 430 -25.08 -5.64 -4.90
N ALA A 431 -24.38 -4.74 -5.57
CA ALA A 431 -23.29 -5.05 -6.48
C ALA A 431 -21.98 -5.17 -5.70
N GLY A 432 -21.39 -6.36 -5.76
CA GLY A 432 -20.08 -6.68 -5.21
C GLY A 432 -18.92 -6.32 -6.11
N ALA A 433 -17.71 -6.69 -5.68
CA ALA A 433 -16.46 -6.41 -6.37
C ALA A 433 -16.46 -6.78 -7.87
N ARG A 434 -17.02 -7.94 -8.26
CA ARG A 434 -17.06 -8.36 -9.68
C ARG A 434 -17.93 -7.43 -10.52
N CYS A 435 -19.14 -7.16 -10.05
CA CYS A 435 -20.07 -6.29 -10.76
C CYS A 435 -19.62 -4.84 -10.80
N LEU A 436 -19.01 -4.35 -9.71
CA LEU A 436 -18.43 -3.02 -9.65
C LEU A 436 -17.20 -2.90 -10.55
N ALA A 437 -16.38 -3.95 -10.70
CA ALA A 437 -15.28 -3.98 -11.65
C ALA A 437 -15.77 -3.92 -13.11
N ASP A 438 -16.80 -4.69 -13.46
CA ASP A 438 -17.44 -4.62 -14.78
C ASP A 438 -18.00 -3.22 -15.08
N PHE A 439 -18.57 -2.57 -14.06
CA PHE A 439 -19.00 -1.18 -14.16
C PHE A 439 -17.80 -0.24 -14.40
N CYS A 440 -16.73 -0.36 -13.62
CA CYS A 440 -15.53 0.48 -13.76
C CYS A 440 -14.95 0.37 -15.17
N LEU A 441 -14.87 -0.84 -15.70
CA LEU A 441 -14.43 -1.11 -17.07
C LEU A 441 -15.30 -0.38 -18.09
N ALA A 442 -16.61 -0.52 -17.98
CA ALA A 442 -17.57 0.13 -18.90
C ALA A 442 -17.55 1.66 -18.79
N ALA A 443 -17.31 2.20 -17.59
CA ALA A 443 -17.30 3.64 -17.32
C ALA A 443 -15.92 4.30 -17.55
N GLY A 444 -14.88 3.52 -17.85
CA GLY A 444 -13.50 3.99 -18.00
C GLY A 444 -12.87 4.48 -16.69
N ILE A 445 -13.35 3.99 -15.54
CA ILE A 445 -12.80 4.29 -14.22
C ILE A 445 -11.62 3.35 -13.99
N PRO A 446 -10.41 3.83 -13.64
CA PRO A 446 -9.29 2.95 -13.34
C PRO A 446 -9.63 2.03 -12.16
N TYR A 447 -9.41 0.74 -12.31
CA TYR A 447 -9.65 -0.22 -11.23
C TYR A 447 -8.61 -1.34 -11.23
N ARG A 448 -8.51 -2.00 -10.09
CA ARG A 448 -7.84 -3.30 -9.93
C ARG A 448 -8.78 -4.21 -9.15
N LEU A 449 -8.99 -5.43 -9.62
CA LEU A 449 -9.76 -6.46 -8.92
C LEU A 449 -8.81 -7.60 -8.58
N HIS A 450 -8.76 -7.96 -7.30
CA HIS A 450 -8.13 -9.18 -6.80
C HIS A 450 -9.21 -10.07 -6.19
N THR A 451 -9.37 -11.26 -6.78
CA THR A 451 -10.35 -12.25 -6.36
C THR A 451 -9.65 -13.36 -5.59
N TYR A 452 -10.07 -13.59 -4.35
CA TYR A 452 -9.57 -14.72 -3.55
C TYR A 452 -10.47 -15.93 -3.75
N GLN A 453 -10.09 -16.78 -4.70
CA GLN A 453 -10.90 -17.94 -5.08
C GLN A 453 -11.09 -18.93 -3.92
N GLY A 454 -12.34 -19.29 -3.64
CA GLY A 454 -12.74 -20.21 -2.57
C GLY A 454 -12.87 -19.57 -1.19
N PHE A 455 -12.47 -18.32 -1.01
CA PHE A 455 -12.49 -17.65 0.29
C PHE A 455 -13.84 -16.99 0.59
N GLY A 456 -14.25 -17.09 1.86
CA GLY A 456 -15.46 -16.46 2.39
C GLY A 456 -15.27 -15.01 2.79
N HIS A 457 -16.20 -14.49 3.60
CA HIS A 457 -16.19 -13.09 4.03
C HIS A 457 -14.90 -12.72 4.78
N LEU A 458 -14.32 -13.65 5.54
CA LEU A 458 -13.16 -13.43 6.41
C LEU A 458 -11.82 -13.80 5.77
N PHE A 459 -11.70 -13.64 4.45
CA PHE A 459 -10.51 -14.00 3.67
C PHE A 459 -9.20 -13.41 4.21
N PHE A 460 -9.25 -12.21 4.80
CA PHE A 460 -8.10 -11.47 5.32
C PHE A 460 -7.50 -12.06 6.61
N LEU A 461 -8.16 -13.04 7.24
CA LEU A 461 -7.60 -13.75 8.41
C LEU A 461 -6.55 -14.80 8.02
N ASP A 462 -6.47 -15.17 6.75
CA ASP A 462 -5.36 -15.98 6.25
C ASP A 462 -4.11 -15.10 6.06
N GLY A 463 -3.01 -15.47 6.69
CA GLY A 463 -1.78 -14.66 6.67
C GLY A 463 -1.19 -14.47 5.26
N GLY A 464 -1.29 -15.49 4.40
CA GLY A 464 -0.80 -15.38 3.02
C GLY A 464 -1.68 -14.44 2.17
N VAL A 465 -3.00 -14.50 2.38
CA VAL A 465 -3.94 -13.57 1.74
C VAL A 465 -3.76 -12.14 2.24
N LEU A 466 -3.48 -11.94 3.53
CA LEU A 466 -3.23 -10.63 4.09
C LEU A 466 -1.95 -9.98 3.54
N ASP A 467 -0.88 -10.76 3.40
CA ASP A 467 0.39 -10.30 2.81
C ASP A 467 0.20 -9.91 1.33
N ASP A 468 -0.51 -10.72 0.56
CA ASP A 468 -0.84 -10.40 -0.84
C ASP A 468 -1.72 -9.15 -0.95
N ALA A 469 -2.76 -9.04 -0.11
CA ALA A 469 -3.63 -7.86 -0.03
C ALA A 469 -2.82 -6.59 0.23
N ALA A 470 -1.84 -6.64 1.14
CA ALA A 470 -0.97 -5.53 1.47
C ALA A 470 -0.08 -5.12 0.28
N LEU A 471 0.55 -6.09 -0.40
CA LEU A 471 1.38 -5.84 -1.58
C LEU A 471 0.57 -5.28 -2.75
N THR A 472 -0.59 -5.88 -3.02
CA THR A 472 -1.52 -5.44 -4.06
C THR A 472 -1.99 -4.01 -3.80
N THR A 473 -2.30 -3.67 -2.54
CA THR A 473 -2.72 -2.33 -2.14
C THR A 473 -1.60 -1.32 -2.32
N ARG A 474 -0.37 -1.64 -1.89
CA ARG A 474 0.80 -0.79 -2.10
C ARG A 474 0.99 -0.44 -3.57
N ASP A 475 1.03 -1.45 -4.43
CA ASP A 475 1.32 -1.26 -5.85
C ASP A 475 0.23 -0.43 -6.52
N PHE A 476 -1.03 -0.70 -6.18
CA PHE A 476 -2.16 0.09 -6.67
C PHE A 476 -2.05 1.57 -6.25
N LEU A 477 -1.77 1.87 -4.99
CA LEU A 477 -1.65 3.25 -4.53
C LEU A 477 -0.42 3.96 -5.10
N TYR A 478 0.68 3.24 -5.32
CA TYR A 478 1.85 3.77 -6.01
C TYR A 478 1.47 4.20 -7.43
N ASP A 479 0.84 3.30 -8.20
CA ASP A 479 0.44 3.57 -9.58
C ASP A 479 -0.55 4.72 -9.69
N GLN A 480 -1.61 4.71 -8.87
CA GLN A 480 -2.76 5.60 -9.03
C GLN A 480 -2.62 6.94 -8.29
N VAL A 481 -1.99 6.96 -7.12
CA VAL A 481 -1.95 8.15 -6.24
C VAL A 481 -0.59 8.84 -6.27
N VAL A 482 0.50 8.06 -6.29
CA VAL A 482 1.87 8.59 -6.30
C VAL A 482 2.30 8.94 -7.72
N CYS A 483 2.27 7.97 -8.63
CA CYS A 483 2.70 8.11 -10.03
C CYS A 483 1.60 8.65 -10.95
N ARG A 484 0.32 8.44 -10.60
CA ARG A 484 -0.85 8.82 -11.41
C ARG A 484 -0.77 8.30 -12.86
N SER A 485 -0.27 7.07 -13.03
CA SER A 485 -0.07 6.47 -14.35
C SER A 485 -1.38 6.18 -15.09
N GLY A 486 -2.52 6.20 -14.39
CA GLY A 486 -3.83 5.87 -14.95
C GLY A 486 -3.92 4.43 -15.47
N ALA A 487 -2.97 3.57 -15.10
CA ALA A 487 -2.87 2.22 -15.61
C ALA A 487 -4.08 1.38 -15.15
N GLN A 488 -4.82 0.83 -16.10
CA GLN A 488 -5.74 -0.27 -15.85
C GLN A 488 -4.91 -1.55 -15.78
N SER A 489 -4.94 -2.26 -14.66
CA SER A 489 -4.27 -3.55 -14.55
C SER A 489 -5.19 -4.52 -13.82
N GLU A 490 -5.83 -5.42 -14.56
CA GLU A 490 -6.32 -6.68 -13.99
C GLU A 490 -5.10 -7.57 -13.70
N THR A 491 -4.50 -7.43 -12.53
CA THR A 491 -3.54 -8.43 -12.04
C THR A 491 -4.32 -9.58 -11.45
N GLY A 492 -4.63 -10.56 -12.28
CA GLY A 492 -5.35 -11.76 -11.88
C GLY A 492 -4.46 -12.76 -11.13
N TYR A 493 -5.01 -13.31 -10.06
CA TYR A 493 -4.94 -14.75 -9.87
C TYR A 493 -6.37 -15.30 -10.01
N GLN A 494 -6.59 -15.92 -11.19
CA GLN A 494 -7.83 -16.55 -11.66
C GLN A 494 -9.11 -15.76 -11.37
N VAL A 495 -9.53 -14.92 -12.33
CA VAL A 495 -10.91 -14.45 -12.42
C VAL A 495 -11.79 -15.68 -12.26
N SER A 496 -12.58 -15.77 -11.19
CA SER A 496 -13.64 -16.77 -11.19
C SER A 496 -14.53 -16.45 -12.39
N ASP A 497 -14.84 -17.43 -13.22
CA ASP A 497 -15.65 -17.28 -14.44
C ASP A 497 -17.10 -16.79 -14.13
N VAL A 498 -17.39 -16.36 -12.90
CA VAL A 498 -18.66 -15.86 -12.42
C VAL A 498 -18.89 -14.47 -13.05
N PRO A 499 -19.77 -14.36 -14.06
CA PRO A 499 -20.14 -13.08 -14.64
C PRO A 499 -20.90 -12.26 -13.60
N CYS A 500 -20.85 -10.94 -13.72
CA CYS A 500 -21.76 -10.09 -12.97
C CYS A 500 -23.22 -10.55 -13.17
N GLY A 501 -23.95 -10.75 -12.07
CA GLY A 501 -25.34 -11.21 -12.09
C GLY A 501 -25.56 -12.71 -11.88
N LEU A 502 -24.50 -13.53 -11.79
CA LEU A 502 -24.63 -14.90 -11.28
C LEU A 502 -24.24 -14.93 -9.80
N THR A 503 -25.12 -15.49 -8.96
CA THR A 503 -24.76 -15.90 -7.61
C THR A 503 -23.66 -16.97 -7.73
N PRO A 504 -22.55 -16.89 -6.97
CA PRO A 504 -21.49 -17.89 -7.02
C PRO A 504 -22.07 -19.31 -6.90
N GLY A 505 -21.88 -20.12 -7.94
CA GLY A 505 -22.40 -21.48 -7.98
C GLY A 505 -21.70 -22.33 -6.93
N ALA A 506 -22.46 -22.85 -5.97
CA ALA A 506 -22.08 -23.84 -4.94
C ALA A 506 -20.58 -23.89 -4.64
N CYS A 507 -20.08 -22.89 -3.90
CA CYS A 507 -18.74 -22.91 -3.33
C CYS A 507 -18.50 -24.23 -2.59
N PRO A 508 -17.56 -25.09 -3.04
CA PRO A 508 -17.26 -26.32 -2.33
C PRO A 508 -16.49 -25.96 -1.05
N ALA A 509 -17.17 -26.04 0.09
CA ALA A 509 -16.67 -25.69 1.43
C ALA A 509 -15.98 -24.32 1.46
N VAL A 510 -16.74 -23.27 1.78
CA VAL A 510 -16.20 -21.92 2.00
C VAL A 510 -14.93 -22.06 2.86
N VAL A 511 -13.79 -21.60 2.35
CA VAL A 511 -12.60 -21.40 3.18
C VAL A 511 -12.89 -20.16 4.01
N ASP A 512 -13.76 -20.34 4.99
CA ASP A 512 -14.00 -19.37 6.02
C ASP A 512 -13.04 -19.75 7.14
N VAL A 513 -12.10 -18.86 7.44
CA VAL A 513 -11.07 -19.09 8.46
C VAL A 513 -11.72 -19.26 9.85
N LYS A 514 -13.04 -18.95 9.98
CA LYS A 514 -13.87 -19.29 11.15
C LYS A 514 -14.63 -20.64 11.07
N THR A 515 -14.81 -21.30 9.92
CA THR A 515 -15.60 -22.55 9.81
C THR A 515 -14.77 -23.82 9.88
N ALA A 516 -14.00 -23.97 10.95
CA ALA A 516 -14.03 -25.28 11.58
C ALA A 516 -14.91 -25.20 12.80
N ALA A 517 -15.81 -26.19 12.89
CA ALA A 517 -16.82 -26.29 13.94
C ALA A 517 -16.18 -25.93 15.29
N GLU A 518 -16.79 -24.99 16.04
CA GLU A 518 -16.25 -24.54 17.32
C GLU A 518 -15.91 -25.77 18.16
N PRO A 519 -14.62 -26.11 18.34
CA PRO A 519 -14.29 -27.13 19.30
C PRO A 519 -14.69 -26.51 20.64
N GLY A 520 -15.26 -27.31 21.53
CA GLY A 520 -15.69 -26.88 22.87
C GLY A 520 -14.54 -26.48 23.79
N VAL A 521 -13.56 -25.73 23.26
CA VAL A 521 -12.35 -25.26 23.89
C VAL A 521 -12.70 -24.24 24.95
N ARG A 522 -12.41 -24.57 26.20
CA ARG A 522 -12.63 -23.69 27.34
C ARG A 522 -11.30 -23.42 28.00
N ILE A 523 -10.97 -22.14 28.19
CA ILE A 523 -9.79 -21.72 28.94
C ILE A 523 -10.26 -21.00 30.22
N TYR A 524 -9.93 -21.54 31.40
CA TYR A 524 -10.44 -21.04 32.68
C TYR A 524 -9.51 -21.37 33.86
N PRO A 525 -9.53 -20.62 34.97
CA PRO A 525 -10.26 -19.37 35.16
C PRO A 525 -9.65 -18.24 34.34
N ASN A 526 -10.48 -17.33 33.83
CA ASN A 526 -10.04 -16.13 33.13
C ASN A 526 -10.86 -14.93 33.64
N PRO A 527 -10.28 -13.99 34.40
CA PRO A 527 -8.85 -13.88 34.75
C PRO A 527 -8.35 -15.02 35.65
N GLY A 528 -7.05 -15.30 35.61
CA GLY A 528 -6.38 -16.35 36.40
C GLY A 528 -5.02 -15.91 36.95
N ASP A 529 -4.47 -16.68 37.90
CA ASP A 529 -3.20 -16.43 38.61
C ASP A 529 -1.98 -17.02 37.87
N GLY A 530 -2.06 -17.02 36.54
CA GLY A 530 -1.04 -17.61 35.67
C GLY A 530 -1.26 -19.09 35.42
N ARG A 531 -2.29 -19.73 35.95
CA ARG A 531 -2.58 -21.14 35.68
C ARG A 531 -3.98 -21.32 35.09
N PHE A 532 -4.04 -21.70 33.83
CA PHE A 532 -5.27 -21.85 33.07
C PHE A 532 -5.49 -23.33 32.72
N TRP A 533 -6.67 -23.86 33.04
CA TRP A 533 -7.15 -25.11 32.49
C TRP A 533 -7.65 -24.89 31.07
N VAL A 534 -7.29 -25.81 30.18
CA VAL A 534 -7.73 -25.85 28.80
C VAL A 534 -8.38 -27.20 28.57
N ASP A 535 -9.70 -27.19 28.36
CA ASP A 535 -10.46 -28.38 27.97
C ASP A 535 -10.69 -28.34 26.47
N VAL A 536 -10.34 -29.40 25.75
CA VAL A 536 -10.41 -29.53 24.29
C VAL A 536 -11.04 -30.88 23.90
N PRO A 537 -11.89 -30.93 22.87
CA PRO A 537 -12.59 -32.16 22.48
C PRO A 537 -11.72 -33.15 21.68
N GLU A 538 -10.57 -32.70 21.17
CA GLU A 538 -9.60 -33.46 20.38
C GLU A 538 -8.19 -32.90 20.62
N PRO A 539 -7.11 -33.61 20.23
CA PRO A 539 -5.75 -33.09 20.33
C PRO A 539 -5.57 -31.80 19.55
N VAL A 540 -5.15 -30.72 20.22
CA VAL A 540 -4.90 -29.41 19.60
C VAL A 540 -3.50 -28.90 19.95
N GLU A 541 -2.91 -28.13 19.03
CA GLU A 541 -1.68 -27.39 19.27
C GLU A 541 -2.02 -25.98 19.78
N LEU A 542 -1.64 -25.69 21.02
CA LEU A 542 -1.72 -24.36 21.59
C LEU A 542 -0.42 -23.60 21.37
N THR A 543 -0.55 -22.34 20.99
CA THR A 543 0.53 -21.37 21.01
C THR A 543 0.08 -20.14 21.78
N VAL A 544 0.89 -19.68 22.72
CA VAL A 544 0.56 -18.51 23.54
C VAL A 544 1.43 -17.36 23.16
N PHE A 545 0.81 -16.22 22.97
CA PHE A 545 1.42 -14.94 22.68
C PHE A 545 1.17 -13.97 23.83
N ASP A 546 2.14 -13.13 24.17
CA ASP A 546 1.89 -11.97 25.02
C ASP A 546 1.20 -10.83 24.22
N VAL A 547 0.86 -9.72 24.89
CA VAL A 547 0.24 -8.55 24.22
C VAL A 547 1.05 -7.98 23.06
N ASN A 548 2.35 -8.26 23.03
CA ASN A 548 3.28 -7.81 22.00
C ASN A 548 3.49 -8.86 20.91
N GLY A 549 2.63 -9.90 20.84
CA GLY A 549 2.68 -10.91 19.78
C GLY A 549 3.88 -11.86 19.86
N ARG A 550 4.66 -11.86 20.95
CA ARG A 550 5.78 -12.79 21.13
C ARG A 550 5.26 -14.12 21.63
N ARG A 551 5.65 -15.22 20.97
CA ARG A 551 5.35 -16.59 21.43
C ARG A 551 6.04 -16.85 22.76
N VAL A 552 5.29 -16.78 23.86
CA VAL A 552 5.76 -17.06 25.22
C VAL A 552 5.66 -18.53 25.59
N GLY A 553 4.88 -19.31 24.84
CA GLY A 553 4.77 -20.74 25.08
C GLY A 553 3.97 -21.45 24.01
N GLY A 554 3.89 -22.77 24.14
CA GLY A 554 3.03 -23.59 23.32
C GLY A 554 3.13 -25.05 23.73
N GLN A 555 2.04 -25.77 23.61
CA GLN A 555 1.94 -27.16 23.99
C GLN A 555 0.81 -27.84 23.23
N ILE A 556 0.94 -29.14 23.03
CA ILE A 556 -0.15 -29.96 22.50
C ILE A 556 -0.99 -30.44 23.70
N ILE A 557 -2.30 -30.20 23.67
CA ILE A 557 -3.24 -30.69 24.68
C ILE A 557 -4.21 -31.67 24.03
N ASP A 558 -4.43 -32.79 24.70
CA ASP A 558 -5.46 -33.78 24.37
C ASP A 558 -6.38 -33.99 25.58
N GLY A 559 -7.68 -33.75 25.41
CA GLY A 559 -8.66 -33.78 26.50
C GLY A 559 -8.58 -32.56 27.42
N SER A 560 -8.02 -32.70 28.62
CA SER A 560 -7.89 -31.59 29.58
C SER A 560 -6.43 -31.44 30.00
N GLY A 561 -5.92 -30.21 29.89
CA GLY A 561 -4.54 -29.89 30.23
C GLY A 561 -4.40 -28.52 30.84
N GLN A 562 -3.23 -28.24 31.41
CA GLN A 562 -2.96 -26.98 32.10
C GLN A 562 -1.96 -26.16 31.30
N LEU A 563 -2.33 -24.91 30.99
CA LEU A 563 -1.46 -23.88 30.48
C LEU A 563 -0.91 -23.06 31.65
N ASP A 564 0.39 -23.16 31.89
CA ASP A 564 1.07 -22.42 32.96
C ASP A 564 1.80 -21.20 32.37
N LEU A 565 1.28 -20.03 32.71
CA LEU A 565 1.85 -18.71 32.45
C LEU A 565 2.37 -18.02 33.71
N SER A 566 2.43 -18.70 34.86
CA SER A 566 2.85 -18.10 36.15
C SER A 566 4.30 -17.60 36.17
N ALA A 567 5.12 -18.03 35.21
CA ALA A 567 6.48 -17.53 35.02
C ALA A 567 6.55 -16.23 34.18
N PHE A 568 5.42 -15.77 33.63
CA PHE A 568 5.34 -14.56 32.81
C PHE A 568 4.62 -13.44 33.56
N PRO A 569 4.93 -12.15 33.27
CA PRO A 569 4.35 -11.01 33.96
C PRO A 569 2.82 -10.96 33.91
N ASP A 570 2.20 -10.32 34.90
CA ASP A 570 0.76 -10.02 34.91
C ASP A 570 0.41 -9.22 33.64
N GLY A 571 -0.66 -9.59 32.96
CA GLY A 571 -0.99 -9.01 31.66
C GLY A 571 -1.97 -9.83 30.83
N VAL A 572 -2.23 -9.34 29.61
CA VAL A 572 -3.09 -10.02 28.66
C VAL A 572 -2.26 -10.93 27.75
N TYR A 573 -2.75 -12.13 27.50
CA TYR A 573 -2.12 -13.10 26.61
C TYR A 573 -3.14 -13.62 25.61
N PHE A 574 -2.68 -13.93 24.39
CA PHE A 574 -3.47 -14.50 23.32
C PHE A 574 -3.09 -15.96 23.12
N VAL A 575 -4.02 -16.87 23.39
CA VAL A 575 -3.84 -18.31 23.19
C VAL A 575 -4.44 -18.68 21.84
N VAL A 576 -3.58 -18.96 20.88
CA VAL A 576 -3.94 -19.46 19.56
C VAL A 576 -4.01 -20.98 19.61
N VAL A 577 -5.14 -21.54 19.21
CA VAL A 577 -5.43 -22.97 19.20
C VAL A 577 -5.57 -23.43 17.76
N LYS A 578 -4.65 -24.30 17.35
CA LYS A 578 -4.67 -24.93 16.04
C LYS A 578 -5.21 -26.35 16.18
N TYR A 579 -6.27 -26.65 15.44
CA TYR A 579 -6.95 -27.95 15.43
C TYR A 579 -7.12 -28.42 13.98
N GLY A 580 -7.61 -29.65 13.79
CA GLY A 580 -7.65 -30.31 12.48
C GLY A 580 -8.42 -29.55 11.39
N GLY A 581 -9.27 -28.59 11.76
CA GLY A 581 -10.04 -27.76 10.82
C GLY A 581 -9.68 -26.27 10.77
N GLY A 582 -8.86 -25.72 11.67
CA GLY A 582 -8.63 -24.26 11.67
C GLY A 582 -7.82 -23.72 12.85
N ILE A 583 -7.84 -22.39 12.99
CA ILE A 583 -7.12 -21.64 14.02
C ILE A 583 -8.11 -20.76 14.79
N LYS A 584 -8.06 -20.75 16.13
CA LYS A 584 -8.89 -19.89 16.98
C LYS A 584 -8.05 -19.20 18.05
N THR A 585 -8.27 -17.91 18.28
CA THR A 585 -7.53 -17.12 19.28
C THR A 585 -8.41 -16.80 20.48
N PHE A 586 -7.90 -17.04 21.69
CA PHE A 586 -8.55 -16.71 22.95
C PHE A 586 -7.74 -15.66 23.70
N LYS A 587 -8.39 -14.65 24.26
CA LYS A 587 -7.75 -13.68 25.16
C LYS A 587 -7.84 -14.20 26.60
N VAL A 588 -6.70 -14.34 27.27
CA VAL A 588 -6.61 -14.67 28.71
C VAL A 588 -5.90 -13.57 29.50
N VAL A 589 -6.33 -13.35 30.74
CA VAL A 589 -5.79 -12.32 31.63
C VAL A 589 -5.09 -12.99 32.79
N ASN A 590 -3.77 -12.83 32.85
CA ASN A 590 -2.89 -13.24 33.95
C ASN A 590 -2.79 -12.11 34.97
N LEU A 591 -3.06 -12.37 36.25
CA LEU A 591 -3.14 -11.38 37.32
C LEU A 591 -2.05 -11.53 38.39
#